data_AF-A0AB73RAF8-F1
#
_entry.id   AF-A0AB73RAF8-F1
#
_cell.length_a   1.000
_cell.length_b   1.000
_cell.length_c   1.000
_cell.angle_alpha   90.00
_cell.angle_beta   90.00
_cell.angle_gamma   90.00
#
_symmetry.space_group_name_H-M   'P 1'
#
loop_
_entity.id
_entity.type
_entity.pdbx_description
1 polymer ?
#
loop_
_entity_poly.entity_id
_entity_poly.type
_entity_poly.pdbx_seq_one_letter_code
_entity_poly.pdbx_strand_id
1 'polypeptide(L)' 'HTICLASEAGQLELNVMEPVLVFNLLQSISIMNNGFRAFTDNCLKGIEANEDRLKEYVEKSVGIITAVNPHIGYEAAAR' A
#
# COMPACT_ATOMS: atom_id res chain seq x y z
N HIS A 1 -5.48 -15.98 10.66
CA HIS A 1 -6.27 -17.22 10.84
C HIS A 1 -6.25 -17.75 12.27
N THR A 2 -5.08 -17.90 12.93
CA THR A 2 -4.99 -18.41 14.31
C THR A 2 -5.90 -17.67 15.31
N ILE A 3 -5.88 -16.33 15.28
CA ILE A 3 -6.75 -15.50 16.13
C ILE A 3 -8.23 -15.80 15.87
N CYS A 4 -8.67 -15.85 14.62
CA CYS A 4 -10.07 -16.15 14.26
C CYS A 4 -10.52 -17.51 14.80
N LEU A 5 -9.72 -18.56 14.57
CA LEU A 5 -10.03 -19.91 15.04
C LEU A 5 -10.03 -20.00 16.57
N ALA A 6 -9.12 -19.31 17.25
CA ALA A 6 -9.09 -19.25 18.71
C ALA A 6 -10.30 -18.50 19.28
N SER A 7 -10.73 -17.41 18.65
CA SER A 7 -11.92 -16.66 19.06
C SER A 7 -13.21 -17.49 18.95
N GLU A 8 -13.32 -18.33 17.91
CA GLU A 8 -14.50 -19.19 17.69
C GLU A 8 -14.56 -20.41 18.62
N ALA A 9 -13.43 -20.80 19.23
CA ALA A 9 -13.33 -21.99 20.07
C ALA A 9 -13.77 -21.81 21.53
N GLY A 10 -14.49 -20.73 21.85
CA GLY A 10 -15.05 -20.50 23.19
C GLY A 10 -16.14 -21.53 23.54
N GLN A 11 -16.20 -21.96 24.80
CA GLN A 11 -17.19 -22.93 25.26
C GLN A 11 -17.91 -22.42 26.53
N LEU A 12 -19.24 -22.35 26.45
CA LEU A 12 -20.10 -21.84 27.53
C LEU A 12 -19.66 -20.44 28.00
N GLU A 13 -19.23 -20.29 29.26
CA GLU A 13 -18.93 -19.01 29.87
C GLU A 13 -17.49 -18.52 29.62
N LEU A 14 -16.60 -19.35 29.08
CA LEU A 14 -15.17 -19.02 28.99
C LEU A 14 -14.51 -19.48 27.68
N ASN A 15 -13.61 -18.66 27.15
CA ASN A 15 -12.71 -19.04 26.07
C ASN A 15 -11.32 -19.37 26.63
N VAL A 16 -10.95 -20.64 26.64
CA VAL A 16 -9.63 -21.10 27.15
C VAL A 16 -8.47 -20.86 26.15
N MET A 17 -8.76 -20.43 24.92
CA MET A 17 -7.78 -20.16 23.86
C MET A 17 -7.25 -18.73 23.89
N GLU A 18 -7.66 -17.92 24.86
CA GLU A 18 -7.17 -16.54 25.05
C GLU A 18 -5.64 -16.39 25.05
N PRO A 19 -4.82 -17.31 25.63
CA PRO A 19 -3.37 -17.17 25.60
C PRO A 19 -2.78 -17.18 24.18
N VAL A 20 -3.25 -18.07 23.29
CA VAL A 20 -2.75 -18.13 21.91
C VAL A 20 -3.26 -16.94 21.08
N LEU A 21 -4.46 -16.44 21.39
CA LEU A 21 -5.05 -15.26 20.76
C LEU A 21 -4.19 -14.03 21.04
N VAL A 22 -3.94 -13.73 22.32
CA VAL A 22 -3.18 -12.54 22.75
C VAL A 22 -1.74 -12.62 22.26
N PHE A 23 -1.11 -13.79 22.35
CA PHE A 23 0.26 -13.98 21.86
C PHE A 23 0.38 -13.67 20.36
N ASN A 24 -0.49 -14.24 19.52
CA ASN A 24 -0.44 -14.01 18.08
C ASN A 24 -0.74 -12.55 17.70
N LEU A 25 -1.63 -11.89 18.45
CA LEU A 25 -1.95 -10.48 18.23
C LEU A 25 -0.75 -9.59 18.52
N LEU A 26 -0.17 -9.72 19.72
CA LEU A 26 0.98 -8.90 20.13
C LEU A 26 2.21 -9.18 19.26
N GLN A 27 2.44 -10.44 18.90
CA GLN A 27 3.52 -10.81 17.98
C GLN A 27 3.33 -10.14 16.62
N SER A 28 2.13 -10.18 16.04
CA SER A 28 1.83 -9.57 14.75
C SER A 28 2.04 -8.06 14.77
N ILE A 29 1.59 -7.38 15.83
CA ILE A 29 1.82 -5.94 16.03
C ILE A 29 3.32 -5.63 16.11
N SER A 30 4.08 -6.42 16.87
CA SER A 30 5.53 -6.23 16.99
C SER A 30 6.26 -6.42 15.65
N ILE A 31 5.90 -7.45 14.89
CA ILE A 31 6.48 -7.72 13.57
C ILE A 31 6.17 -6.56 12.62
N MET A 32 4.93 -6.09 12.59
CA MET A 32 4.50 -5.01 11.72
C MET A 32 5.21 -3.69 12.07
N ASN A 33 5.35 -3.36 13.36
CA ASN A 33 6.11 -2.19 13.79
C ASN A 33 7.58 -2.26 13.35
N ASN A 34 8.22 -3.41 13.52
CA ASN A 34 9.60 -3.61 13.09
C ASN A 34 9.72 -3.56 11.56
N GLY A 35 8.76 -4.14 10.84
CA GLY A 35 8.69 -4.12 9.39
C GLY A 35 8.54 -2.70 8.85
N PHE A 36 7.66 -1.88 9.42
CA PHE A 36 7.52 -0.47 9.03
C PHE A 36 8.78 0.34 9.31
N ARG A 37 9.42 0.17 10.47
CA ARG A 37 10.69 0.85 10.75
C ARG A 37 11.76 0.48 9.75
N ALA A 38 11.95 -0.82 9.51
CA ALA A 38 12.93 -1.32 8.56
C ALA A 38 12.65 -0.84 7.12
N PHE A 39 11.37 -0.86 6.70
CA PHE A 39 10.97 -0.36 5.39
C PHE A 39 11.20 1.14 5.26
N THR A 40 10.88 1.91 6.30
CA THR A 40 11.10 3.36 6.30
C THR A 40 12.58 3.69 6.20
N ASP A 41 13.42 3.05 7.01
CA ASP A 41 14.84 3.36 7.11
C ASP A 41 15.64 2.87 5.90
N ASN A 42 15.32 1.68 5.37
CA ASN A 42 16.11 1.04 4.31
C ASN A 42 15.53 1.21 2.90
N CYS A 43 14.30 1.72 2.77
CA CYS A 43 13.67 1.94 1.47
C CYS A 43 13.09 3.34 1.38
N LEU A 44 12.08 3.66 2.18
CA LEU A 44 11.26 4.86 1.99
C LEU A 44 12.05 6.16 2.02
N LYS A 45 12.95 6.34 3.01
CA LYS A 45 13.72 7.59 3.18
C LYS A 45 14.64 7.91 1.99
N GLY A 46 15.05 6.90 1.23
CA GLY A 46 15.95 7.06 0.09
C GLY A 46 15.26 6.99 -1.27
N ILE A 47 13.91 6.99 -1.31
CA ILE A 47 13.20 7.01 -2.60
C ILE A 47 13.38 8.37 -3.24
N GLU A 48 14.01 8.37 -4.41
CA GLU A 48 14.14 9.53 -5.29
C GLU A 48 13.42 9.27 -6.61
N ALA A 49 12.78 10.31 -7.14
CA ALA A 49 12.13 10.25 -8.44
C ALA A 49 13.19 10.32 -9.55
N ASN A 50 13.10 9.43 -10.53
CA ASN A 50 13.85 9.58 -11.77
C ASN A 50 13.07 10.53 -12.70
N GLU A 51 13.34 11.83 -12.55
CA GLU A 51 12.62 12.90 -13.25
C GLU A 51 12.75 12.79 -14.77
N ASP A 52 13.93 12.48 -15.29
CA ASP A 52 14.16 12.35 -16.74
C ASP A 52 13.28 11.25 -17.34
N ARG A 53 13.23 10.08 -16.68
CA ARG A 53 12.40 8.96 -17.14
C ARG A 53 10.91 9.24 -16.97
N LEU A 54 10.53 9.91 -15.89
CA LEU A 54 9.13 10.34 -15.68
C LEU A 54 8.70 11.33 -16.75
N LYS A 55 9.56 12.28 -17.12
CA LYS A 55 9.32 13.25 -18.20
C LYS A 55 9.17 12.55 -19.54
N GLU A 56 10.04 11.59 -19.85
CA GLU A 56 9.93 10.78 -21.07
C GLU A 56 8.57 10.03 -21.13
N TYR A 57 8.12 9.46 -20.01
CA TYR A 57 6.81 8.80 -19.96
C TYR A 57 5.65 9.76 -20.15
N VAL A 58 5.74 10.97 -19.60
CA VAL A 58 4.73 12.01 -19.81
C VAL A 58 4.71 12.40 -21.29
N GLU A 59 5.86 12.77 -21.87
CA GLU A 59 5.97 13.22 -23.27
C GLU A 59 5.50 12.17 -24.28
N LYS A 60 5.66 10.88 -23.98
CA LYS A 60 5.18 9.77 -24.82
C LYS A 60 3.74 9.35 -24.53
N SER A 61 3.07 9.95 -23.55
CA SER A 61 1.72 9.59 -23.15
C SER A 61 0.67 10.28 -24.01
N VAL A 62 -0.28 9.50 -24.52
CA VAL A 62 -1.49 10.00 -25.21
C VAL A 62 -2.33 10.89 -24.27
N GLY A 63 -2.19 10.74 -22.95
CA GLY A 63 -2.89 11.57 -21.95
C GLY A 63 -2.52 13.06 -21.99
N ILE A 64 -1.38 13.44 -22.59
CA ILE A 64 -1.04 14.85 -22.83
C ILE A 64 -2.13 15.54 -23.65
N ILE A 65 -2.76 14.81 -24.58
CA ILE A 65 -3.72 15.38 -25.51
C ILE A 65 -4.90 16.05 -24.81
N THR A 66 -5.32 15.52 -23.66
CA THR A 66 -6.39 16.07 -22.84
C THR A 66 -6.02 17.43 -22.25
N ALA A 67 -4.75 17.62 -21.87
CA ALA A 67 -4.26 18.89 -21.35
C ALA A 67 -4.07 19.94 -22.46
N VAL A 68 -3.76 19.53 -23.68
CA VAL A 68 -3.55 20.45 -24.82
C VAL A 68 -4.87 20.81 -25.52
N ASN A 69 -5.91 19.98 -25.36
CA ASN A 69 -7.22 20.12 -25.98
C ASN A 69 -7.86 21.53 -25.87
N PRO A 70 -7.82 22.21 -24.71
CA PRO A 70 -8.36 23.58 -24.57
C PRO A 70 -7.59 24.65 -25.34
N HIS A 71 -6.34 24.38 -25.75
CA HIS A 71 -5.45 25.33 -26.38
C HIS A 71 -5.37 25.17 -27.91
N ILE A 72 -5.57 23.95 -28.43
CA ILE A 72 -5.51 23.65 -29.88
C ILE A 72 -6.86 23.24 -30.48
N GLY A 73 -7.88 22.98 -29.65
CA GLY A 73 -9.19 22.51 -30.09
C GLY A 73 -9.27 21.00 -30.34
N TYR A 74 -10.47 20.44 -30.18
CA TYR A 74 -10.72 18.99 -30.21
C TYR A 74 -10.33 18.30 -31.52
N GLU A 75 -10.54 18.97 -32.65
CA GLU A 75 -10.22 18.40 -33.97
C GLU A 75 -8.70 18.27 -34.22
N ALA A 76 -7.89 19.19 -33.68
CA ALA A 76 -6.44 19.15 -33.79
C ALA A 76 -5.80 18.23 -32.73
N ALA A 77 -6.45 18.08 -31.58
CA ALA A 77 -6.03 17.15 -30.53
C ALA A 77 -6.37 15.69 -30.88
N ALA A 78 -7.50 15.41 -31.53
CA ALA A 78 -7.89 14.02 -31.83
C ALA A 78 -7.20 13.40 -33.06
N ARG A 79 -6.36 14.16 -33.77
CA ARG A 79 -5.58 13.72 -34.96
C ARG A 79 -4.18 13.27 -34.57
#